data_AF-A0A7T5UQV4-F1
#
_entry.id   AF-A0A7T5UQV4-F1
#
_cell.length_a   1.000
_cell.length_b   1.000
_cell.length_c   1.000
_cell.angle_alpha   90.00
_cell.angle_beta   90.00
_cell.angle_gamma   90.00
#
_symmetry.space_group_name_H-M   'P 1'
#
loop_
_entity.id
_entity.type
_entity.pdbx_description
1 polymer ?
#
loop_
_entity_poly.entity_id
_entity_poly.type
_entity_poly.pdbx_seq_one_letter_code
_entity_poly.pdbx_strand_id
1 'polypeptide(L)'
;MCGKSIYRSRADLQKSKSKKYFCNKSCQTIWRNTLQYIGPRHLNWRGGFSSGSYRAFLRRASKEEVCSFCKITDKRVLVVHHKDRNHLNNRISNLMWLCHNCHTVLHRNTILNVINRAASKL
;
A
#
# COMPACT_ATOMS: atom_id res chain seq x y z
N MET A 1 -4.93 16.93 2.27
CA MET A 1 -4.53 18.27 2.78
C MET A 1 -5.72 19.20 2.60
N CYS A 2 -5.91 20.20 3.49
CA CYS A 2 -7.17 20.96 3.61
C CYS A 2 -7.43 22.00 2.50
N GLY A 3 -6.42 22.37 1.70
CA GLY A 3 -6.57 23.37 0.62
C GLY A 3 -6.83 24.81 1.09
N LYS A 4 -6.91 25.06 2.40
CA LYS A 4 -7.21 26.39 2.97
C LYS A 4 -6.06 27.36 2.77
N SER A 5 -6.38 28.62 2.46
CA SER A 5 -5.43 29.73 2.52
C SER A 5 -4.99 29.96 3.96
N ILE A 6 -3.72 30.27 4.14
CA ILE A 6 -3.12 30.49 5.46
C ILE A 6 -2.19 31.69 5.41
N TYR A 7 -2.22 32.50 6.46
CA TYR A 7 -1.26 33.56 6.66
C TYR A 7 -0.07 33.06 7.50
N ARG A 8 1.15 33.49 7.14
CA ARG A 8 2.39 33.24 7.88
C ARG A 8 3.30 34.44 7.78
N SER A 9 4.00 34.74 8.87
CA SER A 9 4.99 35.82 8.88
C SER A 9 6.19 35.48 7.99
N ARG A 10 6.89 36.50 7.49
CA ARG A 10 8.12 36.33 6.70
C ARG A 10 9.18 35.52 7.46
N ALA A 11 9.31 35.75 8.76
CA ALA A 11 10.24 35.01 9.62
C ALA A 11 9.89 33.52 9.70
N ASP A 12 8.62 33.17 9.82
CA ASP A 12 8.17 31.76 9.84
C ASP A 12 8.44 31.05 8.52
N LEU A 13 8.24 31.76 7.40
CA LEU A 13 8.55 31.24 6.07
C LEU A 13 10.05 30.93 5.92
N GLN A 14 10.91 31.80 6.44
CA GLN A 14 12.37 31.63 6.40
C GLN A 14 12.84 30.49 7.31
N LYS A 15 12.36 30.42 8.55
CA LYS A 15 12.73 29.38 9.54
C LYS A 15 12.32 27.96 9.14
N SER A 16 11.27 27.81 8.33
CA SER A 16 10.80 26.48 7.93
C SER A 16 11.84 25.75 7.08
N LYS A 17 12.33 24.61 7.59
CA LYS A 17 13.26 23.73 6.87
C LYS A 17 12.58 22.95 5.73
N SER A 18 11.35 22.51 5.94
CA SER A 18 10.61 21.71 4.95
C SER A 18 9.94 22.53 3.86
N LYS A 19 9.82 23.86 4.06
CA LYS A 19 9.03 24.78 3.21
C LYS A 19 7.60 24.30 2.96
N LYS A 20 7.04 23.48 3.87
CA LYS A 20 5.64 23.06 3.88
C LYS A 20 4.91 23.80 5.01
N TYR A 21 3.71 24.26 4.71
CA TYR A 21 2.91 25.08 5.61
C TYR A 21 1.50 24.49 5.71
N PHE A 22 0.94 24.50 6.92
CA PHE A 22 -0.29 23.78 7.23
C PHE A 22 -1.30 24.68 7.95
N CYS A 23 -2.59 24.47 7.68
CA CYS A 23 -3.69 25.18 8.33
C CYS A 23 -3.76 24.90 9.83
N ASN A 24 -3.35 23.71 10.27
CA ASN A 24 -3.25 23.34 11.67
C ASN A 24 -2.34 22.10 11.85
N LYS A 25 -2.14 21.71 13.11
CA LYS A 25 -1.38 20.51 13.50
C LYS A 25 -1.93 19.24 12.86
N SER A 26 -3.25 19.11 12.70
CA SER A 26 -3.87 17.94 12.05
C SER A 26 -3.41 17.78 10.61
N CYS A 27 -3.43 18.85 9.80
CA CYS A 27 -2.93 18.80 8.42
C CYS A 27 -1.43 18.54 8.33
N GLN A 28 -0.65 19.05 9.27
CA GLN A 28 0.77 18.72 9.38
C GLN A 28 0.97 17.23 9.69
N THR A 29 0.24 16.68 10.66
CA THR A 29 0.30 15.26 11.03
C THR A 29 -0.09 14.36 9.85
N ILE A 30 -1.14 14.71 9.12
CA ILE A 30 -1.54 14.00 7.90
C ILE A 30 -0.38 13.98 6.90
N TRP A 31 0.24 15.12 6.60
CA TRP A 31 1.37 15.17 5.67
C TRP A 31 2.57 14.36 6.18
N ARG A 32 2.91 14.48 7.46
CA ARG A 32 4.01 13.73 8.09
C ARG A 32 3.81 12.23 7.92
N ASN A 33 2.61 11.74 8.21
CA ASN A 33 2.32 10.31 8.26
C ASN A 33 1.97 9.70 6.90
N THR A 34 1.60 10.53 5.91
CA THR A 34 1.22 10.03 4.57
C THR A 34 2.31 10.22 3.52
N LEU A 35 3.18 11.25 3.65
CA LEU A 35 4.15 11.61 2.61
C LEU A 35 5.59 11.66 3.10
N GLN A 36 5.84 12.14 4.33
CA GLN A 36 7.21 12.38 4.80
C GLN A 36 7.85 11.14 5.43
N TYR A 37 7.21 10.58 6.47
CA TYR A 37 7.73 9.47 7.26
C TYR A 37 7.02 8.18 6.87
N ILE A 38 7.24 7.75 5.64
CA ILE A 38 6.70 6.50 5.11
C ILE A 38 7.83 5.57 4.68
N GLY A 39 7.63 4.26 4.82
CA GLY A 39 8.61 3.26 4.40
C GLY A 39 9.99 3.54 5.03
N PRO A 40 11.10 3.48 4.26
CA PRO A 40 12.46 3.68 4.77
C PRO A 40 12.71 4.99 5.52
N ARG A 41 11.88 6.02 5.31
CA ARG A 41 12.02 7.31 6.01
C ARG A 41 11.41 7.30 7.41
N HIS A 42 10.65 6.26 7.76
CA HIS A 42 10.05 6.14 9.09
C HIS A 42 11.04 5.49 10.06
N LEU A 43 11.20 6.06 11.26
CA LEU A 43 12.17 5.60 12.26
C LEU A 43 11.97 4.12 12.66
N ASN A 44 10.71 3.68 12.76
CA ASN A 44 10.37 2.29 13.08
C ASN A 44 10.34 1.35 11.85
N TRP A 45 10.88 1.76 10.70
CA TRP A 45 10.85 0.93 9.50
C TRP A 45 11.81 -0.25 9.62
N ARG A 46 11.24 -1.45 9.68
CA ARG A 46 11.98 -2.72 9.74
C ARG A 46 11.94 -3.41 8.38
N GLY A 47 12.52 -2.80 7.34
CA GLY A 47 12.63 -3.42 6.01
C GLY A 47 11.32 -3.60 5.23
N GLY A 48 10.18 -3.18 5.78
CA GLY A 48 8.87 -3.29 5.12
C GLY A 48 8.15 -4.62 5.35
N PHE A 49 8.55 -5.42 6.34
CA PHE A 49 8.06 -6.79 6.53
C PHE A 49 6.74 -6.98 7.29
N SER A 50 5.86 -5.97 7.38
CA SER A 50 4.63 -6.11 8.18
C SER A 50 3.38 -6.37 7.34
N SER A 51 2.64 -7.44 7.67
CA SER A 51 1.38 -7.84 7.02
C SER A 51 0.30 -6.75 7.03
N GLY A 52 0.22 -5.97 8.11
CA GLY A 52 -0.68 -4.82 8.23
C GLY A 52 -0.33 -3.65 7.29
N SER A 53 0.95 -3.52 6.90
CA SER A 53 1.37 -2.43 6.02
C SER A 53 0.92 -2.63 4.57
N TYR A 54 0.85 -3.86 4.09
CA TYR A 54 0.57 -4.15 2.67
C TYR A 54 -0.84 -3.72 2.26
N ARG A 55 -1.84 -3.95 3.14
CA ARG A 55 -3.22 -3.47 2.91
C ARG A 55 -3.25 -1.95 2.76
N ALA A 56 -2.56 -1.26 3.66
CA ALA A 56 -2.46 0.20 3.63
C ALA A 56 -1.69 0.71 2.39
N PHE A 57 -0.70 -0.03 1.89
CA PHE A 57 -0.01 0.30 0.64
C PHE A 57 -0.94 0.20 -0.57
N LEU A 58 -1.68 -0.90 -0.72
CA LEU A 58 -2.61 -1.07 -1.84
C LEU A 58 -3.75 -0.04 -1.82
N ARG A 59 -4.31 0.25 -0.64
CA ARG A 59 -5.35 1.27 -0.48
C ARG A 59 -4.85 2.67 -0.83
N ARG A 60 -3.64 3.04 -0.39
CA ARG A 60 -3.02 4.34 -0.73
C ARG A 60 -2.70 4.46 -2.21
N ALA A 61 -2.44 3.34 -2.88
CA ALA A 61 -2.26 3.28 -4.33
C ALA A 61 -3.60 3.23 -5.09
N SER A 62 -4.74 3.40 -4.41
CA SER A 62 -6.08 3.32 -4.99
C SER A 62 -6.34 2.02 -5.75
N LYS A 63 -5.71 0.92 -5.34
CA LYS A 63 -5.94 -0.39 -5.96
C LYS A 63 -7.27 -0.95 -5.47
N GLU A 64 -8.14 -1.29 -6.41
CA GLU A 64 -9.47 -1.82 -6.15
C GLU A 64 -9.42 -3.02 -5.19
N GLU A 65 -10.18 -2.96 -4.09
CA GLU A 65 -10.26 -4.02 -3.08
C GLU A 65 -11.18 -5.15 -3.56
N VAL A 66 -10.71 -5.91 -4.55
CA VAL A 66 -11.43 -7.04 -5.16
C VAL A 66 -10.50 -8.25 -5.29
N CYS A 67 -10.99 -9.45 -4.98
CA CYS A 67 -10.21 -10.66 -5.21
C CYS A 67 -9.89 -10.79 -6.70
N SER A 68 -8.61 -10.93 -7.03
CA SER A 68 -8.19 -10.97 -8.43
C SER A 68 -8.69 -12.20 -9.17
N PHE A 69 -9.01 -13.30 -8.46
CA PHE A 69 -9.43 -14.58 -9.03
C PHE A 69 -10.97 -14.71 -9.06
N CYS A 70 -11.63 -14.74 -7.91
CA CYS A 70 -13.08 -14.97 -7.84
C CYS A 70 -13.93 -13.69 -7.80
N LYS A 71 -13.29 -12.51 -7.86
CA LYS A 71 -13.96 -11.20 -7.89
C LYS A 71 -14.83 -10.84 -6.67
N ILE A 72 -14.75 -11.59 -5.58
CA ILE A 72 -15.40 -11.19 -4.32
C ILE A 72 -14.87 -9.84 -3.83
N THR A 73 -15.78 -8.97 -3.38
CA THR A 73 -15.51 -7.59 -2.94
C THR A 73 -15.64 -7.40 -1.43
N ASP A 74 -15.99 -8.47 -0.69
CA ASP A 74 -16.06 -8.41 0.77
C ASP A 74 -14.67 -8.20 1.37
N LYS A 75 -14.42 -6.95 1.78
CA LYS A 75 -13.12 -6.49 2.30
C LYS A 75 -12.66 -7.25 3.53
N ARG A 76 -13.58 -7.85 4.30
CA ARG A 76 -13.27 -8.59 5.53
C ARG A 76 -12.49 -9.87 5.24
N VAL A 77 -12.77 -10.51 4.09
CA VAL A 77 -12.13 -11.77 3.69
C VAL A 77 -10.95 -11.59 2.74
N LEU A 78 -10.69 -10.35 2.30
CA LEU A 78 -9.56 -10.04 1.43
C LEU A 78 -8.25 -9.98 2.22
N VAL A 79 -7.19 -10.51 1.62
CA VAL A 79 -5.80 -10.49 2.07
C VAL A 79 -4.89 -10.06 0.93
N VAL A 80 -3.70 -9.57 1.27
CA VAL A 80 -2.68 -9.21 0.27
C VAL A 80 -1.79 -10.41 0.00
N HIS A 81 -1.51 -10.65 -1.27
CA HIS A 81 -0.62 -11.68 -1.76
C HIS A 81 0.49 -11.08 -2.62
N HIS A 82 1.72 -11.60 -2.50
CA HIS A 82 2.84 -11.29 -3.39
C HIS A 82 2.81 -12.26 -4.59
N LYS A 83 2.59 -11.74 -5.80
CA LYS A 83 2.48 -12.54 -7.04
C LYS A 83 3.69 -13.44 -7.28
N ASP A 84 4.89 -12.94 -6.98
CA ASP A 84 6.15 -13.67 -7.13
C ASP A 84 6.51 -14.56 -5.92
N ARG A 85 5.65 -14.59 -4.89
CA ARG A 85 5.87 -15.29 -3.61
C ARG A 85 7.12 -14.83 -2.84
N ASN A 86 7.76 -13.74 -3.27
CA ASN A 86 8.90 -13.15 -2.59
C ASN A 86 8.41 -12.02 -1.67
N HIS A 87 8.40 -12.29 -0.36
CA HIS A 87 7.95 -11.33 0.65
C HIS A 87 8.85 -10.08 0.78
N LEU A 88 10.02 -10.07 0.13
CA LEU A 88 10.90 -8.90 0.06
C LEU A 88 10.48 -7.93 -1.06
N ASN A 89 9.75 -8.39 -2.09
CA ASN A 89 9.35 -7.57 -3.22
C ASN A 89 8.03 -6.83 -2.96
N ASN A 90 8.11 -5.73 -2.23
CA ASN A 90 6.95 -4.94 -1.81
C ASN A 90 6.45 -3.93 -2.86
N ARG A 91 6.80 -4.09 -4.14
CA ARG A 91 6.30 -3.23 -5.22
C ARG A 91 4.78 -3.39 -5.36
N ILE A 92 4.04 -2.28 -5.49
CA ILE A 92 2.57 -2.28 -5.63
C ILE A 92 2.10 -3.16 -6.80
N SER A 93 2.89 -3.24 -7.87
CA SER A 93 2.65 -4.11 -9.02
C SER A 93 2.73 -5.61 -8.70
N ASN A 94 3.56 -5.98 -7.72
CA ASN A 94 3.76 -7.34 -7.22
C ASN A 94 2.71 -7.74 -6.17
N LEU A 95 2.08 -6.78 -5.50
CA LEU A 95 1.02 -7.05 -4.53
C LEU A 95 -0.34 -7.20 -5.22
N MET A 96 -1.20 -8.09 -4.74
CA MET A 96 -2.58 -8.27 -5.24
C MET A 96 -3.54 -8.63 -4.11
N TRP A 97 -4.83 -8.36 -4.31
CA TRP A 97 -5.88 -8.80 -3.41
C TRP A 97 -6.36 -10.19 -3.79
N LEU A 98 -6.50 -11.06 -2.79
CA LEU A 98 -7.13 -12.38 -2.87
C LEU A 98 -8.06 -12.56 -1.68
N CYS A 99 -9.11 -13.36 -1.80
CA CYS A 99 -9.83 -13.84 -0.62
C CYS A 99 -9.05 -14.96 0.08
N HIS A 100 -9.35 -15.26 1.35
CA HIS A 100 -8.71 -16.35 2.10
C HIS A 100 -8.73 -17.69 1.37
N ASN A 101 -9.84 -18.03 0.68
CA ASN A 101 -9.96 -19.28 -0.06
C ASN A 101 -8.97 -19.32 -1.24
N CYS A 102 -9.02 -18.32 -2.13
CA CYS A 102 -8.10 -18.23 -3.27
C CYS A 102 -6.64 -18.12 -2.83
N HIS A 103 -6.36 -17.40 -1.74
CA HIS A 103 -5.02 -17.29 -1.17
C HIS A 103 -4.50 -18.65 -0.70
N THR A 104 -5.33 -19.39 0.04
CA THR A 104 -4.99 -20.73 0.55
C THR A 104 -4.78 -21.71 -0.60
N VAL A 105 -5.65 -21.69 -1.61
CA VAL A 105 -5.46 -22.49 -2.83
C VAL A 105 -4.14 -22.14 -3.50
N LEU A 106 -3.78 -20.87 -3.67
CA LEU A 106 -2.53 -20.49 -4.32
C LEU A 106 -1.28 -20.96 -3.56
N HIS A 107 -1.32 -20.95 -2.21
CA HIS A 107 -0.22 -21.44 -1.37
C HIS A 107 -0.15 -22.96 -1.26
N ARG A 108 -1.30 -23.65 -1.15
CA ARG A 108 -1.37 -25.11 -1.00
C ARG A 108 -1.22 -25.83 -2.34
N ASN A 109 -1.75 -25.24 -3.40
CA ASN A 109 -1.72 -25.85 -4.71
C ASN A 109 -0.35 -25.59 -5.32
N THR A 110 0.52 -26.60 -5.26
CA THR A 110 1.72 -26.77 -6.09
C THR A 110 1.37 -26.91 -7.60
N ILE A 111 0.20 -26.42 -8.03
CA ILE A 111 -0.37 -26.55 -9.37
C ILE A 111 -0.53 -25.14 -9.98
N LEU A 112 0.49 -24.29 -9.84
CA LEU A 112 0.69 -23.17 -10.79
C LEU A 112 1.63 -23.55 -11.95
N ASN A 113 2.10 -24.80 -12.00
CA ASN A 113 2.85 -25.33 -13.15
C ASN A 113 1.94 -25.94 -14.24
N VAL A 114 0.63 -26.11 -14.00
CA VAL A 114 -0.26 -26.80 -14.96
C VAL A 114 -1.18 -25.84 -15.71
N ILE A 115 -1.70 -24.78 -15.06
CA ILE A 115 -2.71 -23.91 -15.69
C ILE A 115 -2.09 -22.98 -16.75
N ASN A 116 -0.82 -22.59 -16.60
CA ASN A 116 -0.11 -21.78 -17.62
C ASN A 116 0.27 -22.55 -18.89
N ARG A 117 0.12 -23.88 -18.95
CA ARG A 117 0.31 -24.66 -20.19
C ARG A 117 -0.95 -24.76 -21.05
N ALA A 118 -2.11 -24.44 -20.51
CA ALA A 118 -3.39 -24.51 -21.24
C ALA A 118 -3.72 -23.22 -22.01
N ALA A 119 -3.18 -22.06 -21.57
CA ALA A 119 -3.42 -20.77 -22.22
C ALA A 119 -2.41 -20.44 -23.34
N SER A 120 -1.38 -21.27 -23.55
CA SER A 120 -0.35 -21.09 -24.60
C SER A 120 -0.53 -22.08 -25.77
N LYS A 121 -1.71 -22.66 -25.92
CA LYS A 121 -2.08 -23.59 -27.02
C LYS A 121 -3.35 -23.18 -27.76
N LEU A 122 -3.65 -21.89 -27.79
CA LEU A 122 -4.59 -21.29 -28.75
C LEU A 122 -3.82 -20.27 -29.59
#